data_AF-A0A7L2YPM4-F1
#
_entry.id   AF-A0A7L2YPM4-F1
#
_cell.length_a   1.000
_cell.length_b   1.000
_cell.length_c   1.000
_cell.angle_alpha   90.00
_cell.angle_beta   90.00
_cell.angle_gamma   90.00
#
_symmetry.space_group_name_H-M   'P 1'
#
loop_
_entity.id
_entity.type
_entity.pdbx_description
1 polymer ?
#
loop_
_entity_poly.entity_id
_entity_poly.type
_entity_poly.pdbx_seq_one_letter_code
_entity_poly.pdbx_strand_id
1 'polypeptide(L)'
;IALIADRYAEEPARSRALGTALACISFGSLAAPPFGGVLYEFAGKRVPFLVLACVCLLDGLLLLALAPPCATGARANMPVGTPIHRLMVDPYIAVVAGALATCNIPLAFLEPTIANWMKESMGASEWEVGLTWLPAFFPHVLGVYVTVRLAAAYPHLQWFYGALGMAIIGASSCLVPACRNFGQVIIPLCGICFGIALVDTALLPTLAFLVDVRHVSVYGSVYAIADISYCVAYALGPIVAGQIVHTMGFAQLNLGMGLANVLYAPVLLFLKNVCQMKPSHSERNILLEEGPKGLYDTIKMEECKG
;
A
#
# COMPACT_ATOMS: atom_id res chain seq x y z
N ILE A 1 7.57 -3.46 7.01
CA ILE A 1 6.70 -4.47 6.35
C ILE A 1 7.49 -5.73 5.97
N ALA A 2 8.63 -5.61 5.29
CA ALA A 2 9.47 -6.75 4.88
C ALA A 2 9.83 -7.73 6.03
N LEU A 3 10.22 -7.22 7.20
CA LEU A 3 10.59 -8.06 8.36
C LEU A 3 9.40 -8.86 8.95
N ILE A 4 8.18 -8.34 8.80
CA ILE A 4 6.96 -9.04 9.21
C ILE A 4 6.63 -10.14 8.19
N ALA A 5 6.76 -9.84 6.90
CA ALA A 5 6.55 -10.81 5.82
C ALA A 5 7.55 -11.98 5.88
N ASP A 6 8.79 -11.74 6.32
CA ASP A 6 9.83 -12.77 6.47
C ASP A 6 9.58 -13.68 7.68
N ARG A 7 8.93 -13.16 8.74
CA ARG A 7 8.67 -13.92 9.98
C ARG A 7 7.41 -14.80 9.91
N TYR A 8 6.46 -14.49 9.05
CA TYR A 8 5.22 -15.24 8.86
C TYR A 8 5.19 -15.92 7.47
N ALA A 9 5.64 -17.17 7.41
CA ALA A 9 5.65 -17.95 6.17
C ALA A 9 4.26 -18.49 5.75
N GLU A 10 3.32 -18.64 6.69
CA GLU A 10 1.96 -19.12 6.39
C GLU A 10 1.07 -18.00 5.83
N GLU A 11 0.50 -18.21 4.64
CA GLU A 11 -0.35 -17.23 3.93
C GLU A 11 -1.48 -16.58 4.77
N PRO A 12 -2.29 -17.33 5.56
CA PRO A 12 -3.39 -16.71 6.31
C PRO A 12 -2.92 -15.89 7.51
N ALA A 13 -1.86 -16.32 8.19
CA ALA A 13 -1.28 -15.57 9.31
C ALA A 13 -0.56 -14.31 8.82
N ARG A 14 0.15 -14.41 7.68
CA ARG A 14 0.82 -13.30 7.01
C ARG A 14 -0.16 -12.22 6.59
N SER A 15 -1.23 -12.59 5.89
CA SER A 15 -2.22 -11.60 5.41
C SER A 15 -2.86 -10.82 6.57
N ARG A 16 -3.09 -11.48 7.71
CA ARG A 16 -3.61 -10.81 8.92
C ARG A 16 -2.58 -9.86 9.54
N ALA A 17 -1.34 -10.33 9.73
CA ALA A 17 -0.28 -9.51 10.32
C ALA A 17 0.10 -8.31 9.45
N LEU A 18 0.13 -8.50 8.13
CA LEU A 18 0.41 -7.43 7.17
C LEU A 18 -0.73 -6.42 7.11
N GLY A 19 -1.99 -6.90 7.15
CA GLY A 19 -3.17 -6.05 7.22
C GLY A 19 -3.22 -5.21 8.51
N THR A 20 -2.87 -5.79 9.67
CA THR A 20 -2.79 -5.01 10.91
C THR A 20 -1.65 -4.01 10.89
N ALA A 21 -0.49 -4.38 10.33
CA ALA A 21 0.64 -3.45 10.20
C ALA A 21 0.33 -2.26 9.27
N LEU A 22 -0.30 -2.53 8.12
CA LEU A 22 -0.76 -1.49 7.20
C LEU A 22 -1.79 -0.57 7.86
N ALA A 23 -2.74 -1.13 8.61
CA ALA A 23 -3.72 -0.33 9.36
C ALA A 23 -3.05 0.60 10.38
N CYS A 24 -1.99 0.15 11.07
CA CYS A 24 -1.21 0.99 11.98
C CYS A 24 -0.44 2.10 11.26
N ILE A 25 0.14 1.80 10.08
CA ILE A 25 0.83 2.81 9.26
C ILE A 25 -0.15 3.90 8.81
N SER A 26 -1.31 3.50 8.29
CA SER A 26 -2.36 4.42 7.87
C SER A 26 -2.89 5.24 9.04
N PHE A 27 -3.07 4.63 10.21
CA PHE A 27 -3.46 5.36 11.42
C PHE A 27 -2.45 6.45 11.77
N GLY A 28 -1.15 6.14 11.74
CA GLY A 28 -0.09 7.10 12.00
C GLY A 28 -0.06 8.25 11.00
N SER A 29 -0.15 7.96 9.69
CA SER A 29 -0.11 8.99 8.66
C SER A 29 -1.33 9.91 8.66
N LEU A 30 -2.52 9.40 9.00
CA LEU A 30 -3.74 10.21 9.06
C LEU A 30 -3.90 10.99 10.37
N ALA A 31 -3.36 10.49 11.48
CA ALA A 31 -3.33 11.21 12.75
C ALA A 31 -2.26 12.31 12.79
N ALA A 32 -1.25 12.23 11.93
CA ALA A 32 -0.15 13.19 11.89
C ALA A 32 -0.58 14.62 11.49
N PRO A 33 -1.37 14.87 10.42
CA PRO A 33 -1.84 16.21 10.08
C PRO A 33 -2.65 16.92 11.17
N PRO A 34 -3.66 16.31 11.82
CA PRO A 34 -4.42 17.00 12.87
C PRO A 34 -3.56 17.24 14.11
N PHE A 35 -2.74 16.27 14.53
CA PHE A 35 -1.85 16.45 15.67
C PHE A 35 -0.79 17.52 15.38
N GLY A 36 -0.19 17.50 14.19
CA GLY A 36 0.78 18.49 13.73
C GLY A 36 0.20 19.90 13.67
N GLY A 37 -1.01 20.06 13.11
CA GLY A 37 -1.70 21.35 13.04
C GLY A 37 -2.02 21.94 14.42
N VAL A 38 -2.54 21.13 15.34
CA VAL A 38 -2.82 21.55 16.72
C VAL A 38 -1.54 21.94 17.46
N LEU A 39 -0.48 21.12 17.38
CA LEU A 39 0.79 21.43 18.05
C LEU A 39 1.44 22.69 17.48
N TYR A 40 1.35 22.89 16.17
CA TYR A 40 1.90 24.08 15.52
C TYR A 40 1.20 25.35 15.97
N GLU A 41 -0.14 25.32 16.06
CA GLU A 41 -0.95 26.49 16.39
C GLU A 41 -0.88 26.88 17.87
N PHE A 42 -0.93 25.89 18.77
CA PHE A 42 -0.97 26.15 20.22
C PHE A 42 0.41 26.22 20.88
N ALA A 43 1.40 25.48 20.38
CA ALA A 43 2.71 25.37 21.01
C ALA A 43 3.85 25.99 20.17
N GLY A 44 3.52 26.52 19.00
CA GLY A 44 4.44 27.22 18.11
C GLY A 44 5.31 26.30 17.25
N LYS A 45 5.99 26.91 16.27
CA LYS A 45 6.72 26.23 15.17
C LYS A 45 7.71 25.14 15.58
N ARG A 46 8.31 25.21 16.77
CA ARG A 46 9.41 24.33 17.19
C ARG A 46 8.94 23.03 17.84
N VAL A 47 7.73 23.03 18.41
CA VAL A 47 7.24 21.92 19.25
C VAL A 47 6.88 20.66 18.44
N PRO A 48 6.22 20.74 17.26
CA PRO A 48 5.99 19.55 16.44
C PRO A 48 7.28 18.79 16.13
N PHE A 49 8.36 19.48 15.78
CA PHE A 49 9.66 18.87 15.49
C PHE A 49 10.30 18.22 16.72
N LEU A 50 10.20 18.86 17.89
CA LEU A 50 10.73 18.31 19.13
C LEU A 50 9.99 17.04 19.54
N VAL A 51 8.65 17.03 19.42
CA VAL A 51 7.82 15.87 19.73
C VAL A 51 8.13 14.73 18.77
N LEU A 52 8.22 15.00 17.46
CA LEU A 52 8.62 14.01 16.47
C LEU A 52 10.00 13.43 16.77
N ALA A 53 10.98 14.27 17.11
CA ALA A 53 12.31 13.81 17.48
C ALA A 53 12.31 12.90 18.71
N CYS A 54 11.54 13.25 19.75
CA CYS A 54 11.39 12.41 20.95
C CYS A 54 10.72 11.07 20.63
N VAL A 55 9.68 11.06 19.79
CA VAL A 55 9.00 9.83 19.35
C VAL A 55 9.95 8.95 18.55
N CYS A 56 10.71 9.51 17.60
CA CYS A 56 11.72 8.76 16.85
C CYS A 56 12.83 8.20 17.75
N LEU A 57 13.25 8.95 18.77
CA LEU A 57 14.27 8.50 19.73
C LEU A 57 13.74 7.35 20.62
N LEU A 58 12.49 7.45 21.08
CA LEU A 58 11.81 6.39 21.81
C LEU A 58 11.63 5.13 20.96
N ASP A 59 11.21 5.27 19.70
CA ASP A 59 11.11 4.15 18.76
C ASP A 59 12.47 3.49 18.52
N GLY A 60 13.53 4.28 18.31
CA GLY A 60 14.89 3.77 18.17
C GLY A 60 15.41 3.02 19.40
N LEU A 61 15.12 3.53 20.61
CA LEU A 61 15.44 2.85 21.88
C LEU A 61 14.65 1.56 22.03
N LEU A 62 13.36 1.59 21.69
CA LEU A 62 12.47 0.43 21.76
C LEU A 62 12.95 -0.66 20.79
N LEU A 63 13.31 -0.29 19.55
CA LEU A 63 13.92 -1.19 18.58
C LEU A 63 15.24 -1.75 19.07
N LEU A 64 16.09 -0.95 19.74
CA LEU A 64 17.34 -1.43 20.31
C LEU A 64 17.11 -2.42 21.47
N ALA A 65 16.08 -2.21 22.28
CA ALA A 65 15.73 -3.07 23.41
C ALA A 65 15.01 -4.37 22.98
N LEU A 66 14.17 -4.31 21.94
CA LEU A 66 13.41 -5.45 21.41
C LEU A 66 14.12 -6.20 20.30
N ALA A 67 15.16 -5.63 19.69
CA ALA A 67 15.96 -6.33 18.70
C ALA A 67 16.56 -7.57 19.38
N PRO A 68 16.16 -8.79 18.97
CA PRO A 68 16.87 -9.98 19.42
C PRO A 68 18.34 -9.81 18.97
N PRO A 69 19.32 -10.30 19.76
CA PRO A 69 20.71 -10.29 19.33
C PRO A 69 20.73 -10.86 17.92
N CYS A 70 21.14 -10.02 16.95
CA CYS A 70 21.12 -10.36 15.53
C CYS A 70 21.54 -11.82 15.40
N ALA A 71 20.65 -12.66 14.87
CA ALA A 71 21.01 -14.04 14.61
C ALA A 71 22.12 -14.00 13.55
N THR A 72 23.37 -13.99 14.02
CA THR A 72 24.59 -13.87 13.23
C THR A 72 24.72 -15.02 12.22
N GLY A 73 23.88 -16.06 12.32
CA GLY A 73 23.74 -17.14 11.34
C GLY A 73 22.65 -17.00 10.28
N ALA A 74 21.64 -16.11 10.43
CA ALA A 74 20.52 -16.01 9.50
C ALA A 74 20.86 -15.26 8.20
N ARG A 75 21.93 -14.45 8.19
CA ARG A 75 22.46 -13.79 6.99
C ARG A 75 23.31 -14.70 6.10
N ALA A 76 23.78 -15.84 6.60
CA ALA A 76 24.67 -16.72 5.86
C ALA A 76 23.94 -17.55 4.77
N ASN A 77 22.63 -17.76 4.92
CA ASN A 77 21.79 -18.56 4.02
C ASN A 77 20.59 -17.76 3.49
N MET A 78 20.71 -16.45 3.26
CA MET A 78 19.70 -15.77 2.46
C MET A 78 19.84 -16.27 1.01
N PRO A 79 18.82 -16.92 0.43
CA PRO A 79 18.86 -17.24 -0.99
C PRO A 79 19.08 -15.92 -1.74
N VAL A 80 20.04 -15.91 -2.65
CA VAL A 80 20.29 -14.76 -3.54
C VAL A 80 19.03 -14.61 -4.38
N GLY A 81 18.10 -13.78 -3.89
CA GLY A 81 16.87 -13.47 -4.59
C GLY A 81 17.21 -12.90 -5.96
N THR A 82 16.35 -13.18 -6.93
CA THR A 82 16.43 -12.54 -8.25
C THR A 82 16.56 -11.02 -8.09
N PRO A 83 17.52 -10.38 -8.76
CA PRO A 83 17.82 -8.99 -8.50
C PRO A 83 16.62 -8.08 -8.85
N ILE A 84 16.38 -7.05 -8.03
CA ILE A 84 15.18 -6.20 -8.09
C ILE A 84 14.96 -5.60 -9.50
N HIS A 85 16.04 -5.29 -10.23
CA HIS A 85 15.94 -4.77 -11.60
C HIS A 85 15.32 -5.78 -12.58
N ARG A 86 15.52 -7.09 -12.38
CA ARG A 86 14.90 -8.15 -13.20
C ARG A 86 13.41 -8.29 -12.89
N LEU A 87 13.03 -8.16 -11.61
CA LEU A 87 11.63 -8.16 -11.18
C LEU A 87 10.87 -6.94 -11.73
N MET A 88 11.50 -5.75 -11.69
CA MET A 88 10.88 -4.51 -12.15
C MET A 88 10.64 -4.48 -13.67
N VAL A 89 11.35 -5.32 -14.43
CA VAL A 89 11.18 -5.48 -15.89
C VAL A 89 10.06 -6.45 -16.23
N ASP A 90 9.53 -7.23 -15.28
CA ASP A 90 8.37 -8.08 -15.53
C ASP A 90 7.13 -7.19 -15.79
N PRO A 91 6.46 -7.33 -16.95
CA PRO A 91 5.35 -6.46 -17.35
C PRO A 91 4.20 -6.47 -16.35
N TYR A 92 3.96 -7.57 -15.64
CA TYR A 92 2.86 -7.64 -14.67
C TYR A 92 3.22 -6.96 -13.35
N ILE A 93 4.46 -7.12 -12.89
CA ILE A 93 4.97 -6.43 -11.68
C ILE A 93 5.00 -4.93 -11.95
N ALA A 94 5.45 -4.52 -13.14
CA ALA A 94 5.44 -3.13 -13.57
C ALA A 94 4.04 -2.52 -13.63
N VAL A 95 3.02 -3.28 -14.08
CA VAL A 95 1.63 -2.80 -14.07
C VAL A 95 1.12 -2.60 -12.64
N VAL A 96 1.41 -3.51 -11.71
CA VAL A 96 0.99 -3.36 -10.31
C VAL A 96 1.73 -2.21 -9.63
N ALA A 97 3.05 -2.13 -9.81
CA ALA A 97 3.88 -1.03 -9.31
C ALA A 97 3.41 0.32 -9.86
N GLY A 98 3.10 0.38 -11.16
CA GLY A 98 2.53 1.55 -11.82
C GLY A 98 1.14 1.92 -11.29
N ALA A 99 0.29 0.94 -11.01
CA ALA A 99 -1.03 1.17 -10.40
C ALA A 99 -0.91 1.72 -8.97
N LEU A 100 0.00 1.16 -8.15
CA LEU A 100 0.31 1.66 -6.80
C LEU A 100 0.89 3.09 -6.83
N ALA A 101 1.75 3.39 -7.81
CA ALA A 101 2.25 4.75 -8.00
C ALA A 101 1.11 5.70 -8.41
N THR A 102 0.29 5.31 -9.38
CA THR A 102 -0.75 6.17 -9.96
C THR A 102 -1.87 6.47 -8.96
N CYS A 103 -2.25 5.50 -8.11
CA CYS A 103 -3.27 5.74 -7.07
C CYS A 103 -2.78 6.70 -5.97
N ASN A 104 -1.48 6.73 -5.69
CA ASN A 104 -0.89 7.59 -4.65
C ASN A 104 -0.52 9.00 -5.16
N ILE A 105 -0.41 9.19 -6.47
CA ILE A 105 -0.19 10.52 -7.08
C ILE A 105 -1.24 11.53 -6.56
N PRO A 106 -2.56 11.34 -6.67
CA PRO A 106 -3.54 12.32 -6.19
C PRO A 106 -3.29 12.76 -4.76
N LEU A 107 -3.03 11.82 -3.84
CA LEU A 107 -2.77 12.13 -2.44
C LEU A 107 -1.51 13.00 -2.27
N ALA A 108 -0.41 12.62 -2.92
CA ALA A 108 0.85 13.37 -2.87
C ALA A 108 0.75 14.79 -3.42
N PHE A 109 -0.15 15.02 -4.39
CA PHE A 109 -0.41 16.36 -4.92
C PHE A 109 -1.36 17.16 -4.02
N LEU A 110 -2.43 16.51 -3.53
CA LEU A 110 -3.48 17.13 -2.72
C LEU A 110 -2.94 17.58 -1.37
N GLU A 111 -2.03 16.84 -0.75
CA GLU A 111 -1.47 17.19 0.56
C GLU A 111 -0.87 18.61 0.62
N PRO A 112 0.08 19.00 -0.26
CA PRO A 112 0.58 20.37 -0.29
C PRO A 112 -0.39 21.39 -0.91
N THR A 113 -1.19 21.00 -1.91
CA THR A 113 -2.06 21.96 -2.61
C THR A 113 -3.34 22.29 -1.85
N ILE A 114 -3.95 21.33 -1.14
CA ILE A 114 -5.12 21.57 -0.27
C ILE A 114 -4.77 22.58 0.81
N ALA A 115 -3.59 22.45 1.44
CA ALA A 115 -3.16 23.37 2.48
C ALA A 115 -3.04 24.81 1.95
N ASN A 116 -2.41 24.99 0.78
CA ASN A 116 -2.30 26.32 0.17
C ASN A 116 -3.65 26.87 -0.30
N TRP A 117 -4.48 26.03 -0.92
CA TRP A 117 -5.78 26.42 -1.47
C TRP A 117 -6.79 26.78 -0.37
N MET A 118 -6.83 26.04 0.75
CA MET A 118 -7.68 26.40 1.90
C MET A 118 -7.24 27.73 2.55
N LYS A 119 -5.93 27.98 2.61
CA LYS A 119 -5.38 29.21 3.17
C LYS A 119 -5.69 30.42 2.28
N GLU A 120 -5.52 30.30 0.97
CA GLU A 120 -5.76 31.38 0.00
C GLU A 120 -7.26 31.63 -0.26
N SER A 121 -8.06 30.57 -0.38
CA SER A 121 -9.49 30.71 -0.76
C SER A 121 -10.42 30.93 0.42
N MET A 122 -10.06 30.44 1.61
CA MET A 122 -10.98 30.41 2.77
C MET A 122 -10.39 31.03 4.04
N GLY A 123 -9.13 31.48 4.02
CA GLY A 123 -8.46 32.04 5.20
C GLY A 123 -8.28 31.06 6.36
N ALA A 124 -8.29 29.75 6.05
CA ALA A 124 -8.27 28.69 7.04
C ALA A 124 -6.98 28.71 7.88
N SER A 125 -7.15 28.45 9.17
CA SER A 125 -6.07 28.28 10.14
C SER A 125 -5.40 26.90 9.99
N GLU A 126 -4.16 26.76 10.46
CA GLU A 126 -3.37 25.53 10.21
C GLU A 126 -3.97 24.31 10.94
N TRP A 127 -4.61 24.50 12.10
CA TRP A 127 -5.35 23.44 12.78
C TRP A 127 -6.60 22.98 12.01
N GLU A 128 -7.30 23.88 11.32
CA GLU A 128 -8.49 23.52 10.51
C GLU A 128 -8.09 22.66 9.31
N VAL A 129 -6.98 23.01 8.65
CA VAL A 129 -6.42 22.20 7.56
C VAL A 129 -6.08 20.80 8.07
N GLY A 130 -5.41 20.69 9.22
CA GLY A 130 -5.12 19.39 9.86
C GLY A 130 -6.39 18.61 10.22
N LEU A 131 -7.43 19.29 10.71
CA LEU A 131 -8.69 18.67 11.11
C LEU A 131 -9.48 18.11 9.92
N THR A 132 -9.32 18.67 8.71
CA THR A 132 -10.00 18.13 7.50
C THR A 132 -9.58 16.71 7.13
N TRP A 133 -8.38 16.28 7.53
CA TRP A 133 -7.87 14.93 7.31
C TRP A 133 -8.45 13.90 8.28
N LEU A 134 -8.94 14.34 9.43
CA LEU A 134 -9.45 13.47 10.49
C LEU A 134 -10.72 12.72 10.05
N PRO A 135 -11.72 13.34 9.40
CA PRO A 135 -12.85 12.60 8.83
C PRO A 135 -12.45 11.61 7.73
N ALA A 136 -11.38 11.88 6.96
CA ALA A 136 -10.91 10.99 5.90
C ALA A 136 -10.32 9.68 6.44
N PHE A 137 -10.01 9.63 7.73
CA PHE A 137 -9.59 8.42 8.43
C PHE A 137 -10.65 7.32 8.46
N PHE A 138 -11.92 7.66 8.75
CA PHE A 138 -12.98 6.66 8.86
C PHE A 138 -13.22 5.90 7.55
N PRO A 139 -13.35 6.59 6.38
CA PRO A 139 -13.40 5.95 5.09
C PRO A 139 -12.15 5.13 4.80
N HIS A 140 -10.94 5.61 5.12
CA HIS A 140 -9.73 4.85 4.85
C HIS A 140 -9.75 3.48 5.57
N VAL A 141 -10.03 3.47 6.87
CA VAL A 141 -10.13 2.22 7.66
C VAL A 141 -11.27 1.33 7.16
N LEU A 142 -12.41 1.93 6.83
CA LEU A 142 -13.54 1.20 6.24
C LEU A 142 -13.13 0.56 4.90
N GLY A 143 -12.36 1.27 4.07
CA GLY A 143 -11.82 0.77 2.81
C GLY A 143 -10.92 -0.44 2.98
N VAL A 144 -9.99 -0.39 3.94
CA VAL A 144 -9.13 -1.54 4.28
C VAL A 144 -10.00 -2.71 4.77
N TYR A 145 -10.90 -2.48 5.73
CA TYR A 145 -11.75 -3.52 6.29
C TYR A 145 -12.63 -4.20 5.24
N VAL A 146 -13.31 -3.40 4.42
CA VAL A 146 -14.17 -3.85 3.32
C VAL A 146 -13.36 -4.68 2.33
N THR A 147 -12.18 -4.20 1.93
CA THR A 147 -11.33 -4.89 0.95
C THR A 147 -10.77 -6.20 1.49
N VAL A 148 -10.32 -6.26 2.75
CA VAL A 148 -9.86 -7.51 3.37
C VAL A 148 -11.00 -8.54 3.43
N ARG A 149 -12.19 -8.12 3.84
CA ARG A 149 -13.35 -9.01 3.94
C ARG A 149 -13.81 -9.51 2.57
N LEU A 150 -13.81 -8.64 1.56
CA LEU A 150 -14.12 -8.99 0.18
C LEU A 150 -13.07 -9.90 -0.43
N ALA A 151 -11.78 -9.64 -0.21
CA ALA A 151 -10.68 -10.48 -0.69
C ALA A 151 -10.73 -11.90 -0.09
N ALA A 152 -11.15 -12.04 1.18
CA ALA A 152 -11.33 -13.33 1.82
C ALA A 152 -12.53 -14.12 1.23
N ALA A 153 -13.60 -13.43 0.85
CA ALA A 153 -14.78 -14.05 0.26
C ALA A 153 -14.60 -14.37 -1.24
N TYR A 154 -13.91 -13.50 -1.98
CA TYR A 154 -13.79 -13.54 -3.43
C TYR A 154 -12.36 -13.20 -3.90
N PRO A 155 -11.40 -14.12 -3.75
CA PRO A 155 -10.00 -13.88 -4.11
C PRO A 155 -9.79 -13.64 -5.62
N HIS A 156 -10.66 -14.16 -6.48
CA HIS A 156 -10.56 -14.00 -7.95
C HIS A 156 -10.96 -12.59 -8.46
N LEU A 157 -11.53 -11.74 -7.60
CA LEU A 157 -12.00 -10.40 -7.92
C LEU A 157 -11.04 -9.29 -7.46
N GLN A 158 -9.82 -9.61 -7.03
CA GLN A 158 -8.83 -8.62 -6.57
C GLN A 158 -8.56 -7.49 -7.58
N TRP A 159 -8.45 -7.82 -8.87
CA TRP A 159 -8.28 -6.83 -9.95
C TRP A 159 -9.47 -5.87 -10.06
N PHE A 160 -10.69 -6.35 -9.75
CA PHE A 160 -11.90 -5.54 -9.80
C PHE A 160 -11.94 -4.54 -8.64
N TYR A 161 -11.51 -4.94 -7.44
CA TYR A 161 -11.41 -4.01 -6.30
C TYR A 161 -10.36 -2.93 -6.55
N GLY A 162 -9.21 -3.28 -7.15
CA GLY A 162 -8.21 -2.30 -7.58
C GLY A 162 -8.77 -1.34 -8.64
N ALA A 163 -9.44 -1.85 -9.68
CA ALA A 163 -10.03 -1.02 -10.72
C ALA A 163 -11.15 -0.10 -10.19
N LEU A 164 -11.97 -0.61 -9.26
CA LEU A 164 -13.00 0.15 -8.57
C LEU A 164 -12.38 1.26 -7.72
N GLY A 165 -11.32 0.96 -6.97
CA GLY A 165 -10.58 1.97 -6.19
C GLY A 165 -10.01 3.08 -7.08
N MET A 166 -9.39 2.73 -8.21
CA MET A 166 -8.89 3.70 -9.20
C MET A 166 -9.99 4.58 -9.78
N ALA A 167 -11.16 4.01 -10.07
CA ALA A 167 -12.32 4.76 -10.56
C ALA A 167 -12.87 5.72 -9.49
N ILE A 168 -12.93 5.29 -8.22
CA ILE A 168 -13.36 6.14 -7.10
C ILE A 168 -12.37 7.30 -6.91
N ILE A 169 -11.06 7.03 -6.89
CA ILE A 169 -10.02 8.08 -6.80
C ILE A 169 -10.18 9.07 -7.95
N GLY A 170 -10.39 8.58 -9.18
CA GLY A 170 -10.58 9.43 -10.35
C GLY A 170 -11.82 10.31 -10.25
N ALA A 171 -12.97 9.73 -9.89
CA ALA A 171 -14.23 10.46 -9.72
C ALA A 171 -14.14 11.50 -8.58
N SER A 172 -13.53 11.12 -7.45
CA SER A 172 -13.33 12.03 -6.32
C SER A 172 -12.36 13.16 -6.65
N SER A 173 -11.28 12.89 -7.39
CA SER A 173 -10.32 13.92 -7.84
C SER A 173 -10.99 14.95 -8.75
N CYS A 174 -11.88 14.53 -9.65
CA CYS A 174 -12.67 15.46 -10.47
C CYS A 174 -13.65 16.32 -9.67
N LEU A 175 -14.04 15.89 -8.48
CA LEU A 175 -14.97 16.62 -7.61
C LEU A 175 -14.27 17.68 -6.75
N VAL A 176 -12.97 17.54 -6.49
CA VAL A 176 -12.16 18.48 -5.67
C VAL A 176 -12.28 19.93 -6.15
N PRO A 177 -12.17 20.26 -7.46
CA PRO A 177 -12.26 21.63 -7.94
C PRO A 177 -13.65 22.27 -7.83
N ALA A 178 -14.70 21.44 -7.72
CA ALA A 178 -16.08 21.90 -7.65
C ALA A 178 -16.50 22.31 -6.22
N CYS A 179 -15.69 21.97 -5.22
CA CYS A 179 -15.98 22.25 -3.82
C CYS A 179 -15.69 23.71 -3.47
N ARG A 180 -16.71 24.45 -3.01
CA ARG A 180 -16.58 25.86 -2.56
C ARG A 180 -16.67 26.03 -1.05
N ASN A 181 -16.87 24.94 -0.29
CA ASN A 181 -17.08 24.95 1.16
C ASN A 181 -16.15 23.96 1.88
N PHE A 182 -15.77 24.26 3.13
CA PHE A 182 -14.93 23.40 3.99
C PHE A 182 -15.45 21.96 4.09
N GLY A 183 -16.74 21.80 4.37
CA GLY A 183 -17.37 20.48 4.45
C GLY A 183 -17.46 19.75 3.11
N GLN A 184 -17.47 20.47 1.99
CA GLN A 184 -17.52 19.86 0.66
C GLN A 184 -16.17 19.26 0.27
N VAL A 185 -15.05 19.78 0.75
CA VAL A 185 -13.69 19.28 0.46
C VAL A 185 -13.40 17.98 1.21
N ILE A 186 -14.03 17.80 2.37
CA ILE A 186 -13.93 16.55 3.15
C ILE A 186 -14.48 15.36 2.34
N ILE A 187 -15.57 15.54 1.60
CA ILE A 187 -16.21 14.45 0.83
C ILE A 187 -15.28 13.84 -0.24
N PRO A 188 -14.67 14.60 -1.17
CA PRO A 188 -13.74 14.03 -2.13
C PRO A 188 -12.45 13.53 -1.46
N LEU A 189 -11.99 14.16 -0.37
CA LEU A 189 -10.83 13.66 0.37
C LEU A 189 -11.10 12.26 0.95
N CYS A 190 -12.27 12.09 1.56
CA CYS A 190 -12.77 10.79 2.03
C CYS A 190 -12.83 9.76 0.91
N GLY A 191 -13.32 10.15 -0.28
CA GLY A 191 -13.40 9.26 -1.44
C GLY A 191 -12.02 8.84 -1.96
N ILE A 192 -11.06 9.75 -2.02
CA ILE A 192 -9.67 9.46 -2.42
C ILE A 192 -9.02 8.52 -1.40
N CYS A 193 -9.12 8.81 -0.11
CA CYS A 193 -8.55 7.96 0.94
C CYS A 193 -9.18 6.56 0.97
N PHE A 194 -10.49 6.45 0.73
CA PHE A 194 -11.18 5.16 0.59
C PHE A 194 -10.68 4.39 -0.64
N GLY A 195 -10.57 5.05 -1.78
CA GLY A 195 -10.10 4.43 -3.02
C GLY A 195 -8.63 3.96 -2.94
N ILE A 196 -7.74 4.74 -2.31
CA ILE A 196 -6.35 4.35 -2.10
C ILE A 196 -6.28 3.12 -1.19
N ALA A 197 -7.05 3.10 -0.09
CA ALA A 197 -7.13 1.94 0.80
C ALA A 197 -7.56 0.66 0.05
N LEU A 198 -8.54 0.77 -0.84
CA LEU A 198 -8.98 -0.32 -1.71
C LEU A 198 -7.85 -0.83 -2.62
N VAL A 199 -7.14 0.09 -3.26
CA VAL A 199 -6.06 -0.24 -4.20
C VAL A 199 -4.88 -0.88 -3.49
N ASP A 200 -4.37 -0.27 -2.42
CA ASP A 200 -3.21 -0.79 -1.68
C ASP A 200 -3.50 -2.15 -1.05
N THR A 201 -4.69 -2.31 -0.44
CA THR A 201 -5.09 -3.56 0.20
C THR A 201 -5.31 -4.69 -0.82
N ALA A 202 -5.77 -4.38 -2.04
CA ALA A 202 -5.98 -5.37 -3.09
C ALA A 202 -4.69 -5.71 -3.84
N LEU A 203 -3.85 -4.73 -4.16
CA LEU A 203 -2.69 -4.90 -5.02
C LEU A 203 -1.45 -5.44 -4.30
N LEU A 204 -1.23 -5.09 -3.03
CA LEU A 204 -0.05 -5.59 -2.29
C LEU A 204 -0.03 -7.13 -2.16
N PRO A 205 -1.14 -7.83 -1.85
CA PRO A 205 -1.18 -9.28 -1.87
C PRO A 205 -1.02 -9.87 -3.28
N THR A 206 -1.62 -9.25 -4.30
CA THR A 206 -1.48 -9.71 -5.69
C THR A 206 -0.05 -9.59 -6.19
N LEU A 207 0.66 -8.51 -5.80
CA LEU A 207 2.07 -8.33 -6.08
C LEU A 207 2.92 -9.44 -5.44
N ALA A 208 2.65 -9.79 -4.19
CA ALA A 208 3.33 -10.89 -3.50
C ALA A 208 3.06 -12.24 -4.19
N PHE A 209 1.81 -12.53 -4.54
CA PHE A 209 1.45 -13.76 -5.23
C PHE A 209 2.08 -13.89 -6.62
N LEU A 210 2.05 -12.81 -7.41
CA LEU A 210 2.63 -12.79 -8.76
C LEU A 210 4.12 -13.12 -8.75
N VAL A 211 4.82 -12.60 -7.75
CA VAL A 211 6.25 -12.83 -7.60
C VAL A 211 6.53 -14.25 -7.13
N ASP A 212 5.74 -14.78 -6.18
CA ASP A 212 5.84 -16.17 -5.70
C ASP A 212 5.69 -17.21 -6.82
N VAL A 213 4.81 -16.95 -7.81
CA VAL A 213 4.57 -17.85 -8.93
C VAL A 213 5.69 -17.82 -9.98
N ARG A 214 6.33 -16.66 -10.19
CA ARG A 214 7.27 -16.46 -11.31
C ARG A 214 8.75 -16.44 -10.93
N HIS A 215 9.09 -16.13 -9.68
CA HIS A 215 10.47 -15.94 -9.27
C HIS A 215 10.71 -16.50 -7.86
N VAL A 216 11.89 -17.10 -7.64
CA VAL A 216 12.38 -17.41 -6.29
C VAL A 216 12.88 -16.09 -5.69
N SER A 217 11.96 -15.29 -5.17
CA SER A 217 12.29 -13.99 -4.60
C SER A 217 12.09 -13.97 -3.09
N VAL A 218 12.96 -13.25 -2.40
CA VAL A 218 12.79 -12.93 -0.99
C VAL A 218 11.66 -11.90 -0.90
N TYR A 219 10.63 -12.14 -0.08
CA TYR A 219 9.48 -11.25 0.09
C TYR A 219 9.86 -9.77 0.31
N GLY A 220 11.02 -9.51 0.93
CA GLY A 220 11.56 -8.17 1.09
C GLY A 220 11.76 -7.40 -0.22
N SER A 221 12.10 -8.07 -1.32
CA SER A 221 12.26 -7.43 -2.65
C SER A 221 10.93 -6.94 -3.22
N VAL A 222 9.83 -7.64 -2.94
CA VAL A 222 8.50 -7.27 -3.43
C VAL A 222 8.01 -5.99 -2.78
N TYR A 223 8.11 -5.92 -1.45
CA TYR A 223 7.75 -4.72 -0.70
C TYR A 223 8.70 -3.55 -1.01
N ALA A 224 9.97 -3.82 -1.32
CA ALA A 224 10.88 -2.78 -1.79
C ALA A 224 10.42 -2.15 -3.12
N ILE A 225 9.86 -2.93 -4.05
CA ILE A 225 9.31 -2.37 -5.31
C ILE A 225 8.07 -1.51 -5.05
N ALA A 226 7.19 -1.95 -4.16
CA ALA A 226 6.04 -1.15 -3.74
C ALA A 226 6.49 0.17 -3.10
N ASP A 227 7.45 0.12 -2.18
CA ASP A 227 8.02 1.31 -1.53
C ASP A 227 8.69 2.26 -2.54
N ILE A 228 9.46 1.74 -3.51
CA ILE A 228 10.03 2.54 -4.60
C ILE A 228 8.92 3.24 -5.39
N SER A 229 7.82 2.53 -5.67
CA SER A 229 6.68 3.09 -6.41
C SER A 229 6.01 4.23 -5.65
N TYR A 230 5.83 4.07 -4.32
CA TYR A 230 5.34 5.14 -3.46
C TYR A 230 6.30 6.33 -3.43
N CYS A 231 7.61 6.09 -3.30
CA CYS A 231 8.61 7.16 -3.34
C CYS A 231 8.61 7.91 -4.67
N VAL A 232 8.46 7.22 -5.81
CA VAL A 232 8.37 7.84 -7.13
C VAL A 232 7.12 8.72 -7.22
N ALA A 233 5.97 8.26 -6.73
CA ALA A 233 4.73 9.04 -6.69
C ALA A 233 4.89 10.31 -5.84
N TYR A 234 5.44 10.18 -4.63
CA TYR A 234 5.65 11.31 -3.72
C TYR A 234 6.78 12.26 -4.15
N ALA A 235 7.77 11.79 -4.92
CA ALA A 235 8.82 12.65 -5.47
C ALA A 235 8.32 13.43 -6.69
N LEU A 236 7.64 12.75 -7.62
CA LEU A 236 7.08 13.40 -8.81
C LEU A 236 5.90 14.31 -8.46
N GLY A 237 5.19 14.01 -7.38
CA GLY A 237 3.95 14.68 -7.04
C GLY A 237 4.06 16.19 -6.92
N PRO A 238 4.82 16.70 -5.93
CA PRO A 238 5.00 18.13 -5.73
C PRO A 238 5.66 18.85 -6.92
N ILE A 239 6.59 18.18 -7.63
CA ILE A 239 7.29 18.76 -8.78
C ILE A 239 6.31 19.07 -9.91
N VAL A 240 5.48 18.08 -10.26
CA VAL A 240 4.48 18.21 -11.33
C VAL A 240 3.32 19.09 -10.86
N ALA A 241 2.92 19.00 -9.57
CA ALA A 241 1.88 19.84 -8.98
C ALA A 241 2.22 21.32 -9.11
N GLY A 242 3.43 21.71 -8.69
CA GLY A 242 3.85 23.12 -8.67
C GLY A 242 3.87 23.74 -10.07
N GLN A 243 4.35 23.00 -11.07
CA GLN A 243 4.38 23.46 -12.46
C GLN A 243 2.95 23.64 -13.02
N ILE A 244 2.10 22.62 -12.88
CA ILE A 244 0.76 22.63 -13.47
C ILE A 244 -0.18 23.63 -12.76
N VAL A 245 -0.08 23.77 -11.43
CA VAL A 245 -0.88 24.77 -10.69
C VAL A 245 -0.54 26.18 -11.17
N HIS A 246 0.75 26.46 -11.44
CA HIS A 246 1.20 27.77 -11.89
C HIS A 246 0.80 28.07 -13.36
N THR A 247 0.73 27.06 -14.23
CA THR A 247 0.44 27.28 -15.67
C THR A 247 -1.02 27.08 -16.07
N MET A 248 -1.73 26.14 -15.44
CA MET A 248 -3.07 25.69 -15.87
C MET A 248 -4.15 25.75 -14.77
N GLY A 249 -3.77 26.04 -13.52
CA GLY A 249 -4.68 26.17 -12.38
C GLY A 249 -5.07 24.86 -11.71
N PHE A 250 -5.56 24.97 -10.45
CA PHE A 250 -5.89 23.83 -9.57
C PHE A 250 -6.97 22.89 -10.12
N ALA A 251 -7.91 23.42 -10.92
CA ALA A 251 -8.98 22.61 -11.51
C ALA A 251 -8.48 21.65 -12.59
N GLN A 252 -7.62 22.12 -13.49
CA GLN A 252 -7.06 21.30 -14.57
C GLN A 252 -6.08 20.26 -14.04
N LEU A 253 -5.34 20.58 -12.95
CA LEU A 253 -4.48 19.61 -12.26
C LEU A 253 -5.30 18.40 -11.77
N ASN A 254 -6.36 18.66 -11.01
CA ASN A 254 -7.22 17.61 -10.45
C ASN A 254 -7.94 16.79 -11.52
N LEU A 255 -8.38 17.44 -12.60
CA LEU A 255 -9.04 16.77 -13.72
C LEU A 255 -8.04 15.90 -14.52
N GLY A 256 -6.81 16.36 -14.71
CA GLY A 256 -5.73 15.59 -15.33
C GLY A 256 -5.32 14.36 -14.52
N MET A 257 -5.19 14.50 -13.19
CA MET A 257 -4.91 13.38 -12.28
C MET A 257 -6.06 12.37 -12.23
N GLY A 258 -7.30 12.86 -12.22
CA GLY A 258 -8.50 12.01 -12.27
C GLY A 258 -8.56 11.21 -13.56
N LEU A 259 -8.28 11.85 -14.70
CA LEU A 259 -8.22 11.19 -16.00
C LEU A 259 -7.09 10.16 -16.07
N ALA A 260 -5.90 10.46 -15.54
CA ALA A 260 -4.79 9.51 -15.50
C ALA A 260 -5.13 8.24 -14.70
N ASN A 261 -5.80 8.38 -13.55
CA ASN A 261 -6.26 7.23 -12.76
C ASN A 261 -7.33 6.40 -13.47
N VAL A 262 -8.31 7.05 -14.09
CA VAL A 262 -9.37 6.37 -14.86
C VAL A 262 -8.77 5.68 -16.09
N LEU A 263 -7.78 6.28 -16.74
CA LEU A 263 -7.10 5.70 -17.90
C LEU A 263 -6.19 4.52 -17.51
N TYR A 264 -5.65 4.51 -16.29
CA TYR A 264 -4.90 3.37 -15.74
C TYR A 264 -5.82 2.23 -15.27
N ALA A 265 -7.07 2.50 -14.90
CA ALA A 265 -8.03 1.48 -14.48
C ALA A 265 -8.20 0.31 -15.49
N PRO A 266 -8.32 0.51 -16.82
CA PRO A 266 -8.37 -0.60 -17.78
C PRO A 266 -7.04 -1.35 -17.90
N VAL A 267 -5.90 -0.76 -17.52
CA VAL A 267 -4.62 -1.48 -17.51
C VAL A 267 -4.61 -2.57 -16.44
N LEU A 268 -5.37 -2.41 -15.34
CA LEU A 268 -5.59 -3.49 -14.37
C LEU A 268 -6.39 -4.67 -14.97
N LEU A 269 -7.06 -4.53 -16.11
CA LEU A 269 -7.68 -5.66 -16.82
C LEU A 269 -6.62 -6.61 -17.38
N PHE A 270 -5.39 -6.16 -17.66
CA PHE A 270 -4.31 -7.08 -18.04
C PHE A 270 -3.92 -8.02 -16.89
N LEU A 271 -4.14 -7.61 -15.63
CA LEU A 271 -3.99 -8.49 -14.47
C LEU A 271 -5.09 -9.55 -14.36
N LYS A 272 -6.26 -9.35 -15.00
CA LYS A 272 -7.36 -10.34 -15.01
C LYS A 272 -6.89 -11.69 -15.57
N ASN A 273 -6.02 -11.67 -16.59
CA ASN A 273 -5.48 -12.89 -17.18
C ASN A 273 -4.54 -13.64 -16.24
N VAL A 274 -3.92 -12.97 -15.28
CA VAL A 274 -3.01 -13.61 -14.30
C VAL A 274 -3.74 -14.06 -13.05
N CYS A 275 -4.77 -13.32 -12.59
CA CYS A 275 -5.64 -13.79 -11.51
C CYS A 275 -6.46 -15.03 -11.92
N GLN A 276 -6.65 -15.24 -13.23
CA GLN A 276 -7.20 -16.49 -13.80
C GLN A 276 -6.17 -17.61 -13.98
N MET A 277 -4.87 -17.34 -13.89
CA MET A 277 -3.88 -18.41 -13.71
C MET A 277 -4.06 -18.94 -12.28
N LYS A 278 -4.86 -20.01 -12.16
CA LYS A 278 -4.85 -20.89 -10.99
C LYS A 278 -3.40 -21.14 -10.59
N PRO A 279 -3.12 -21.28 -9.28
CA PRO A 279 -1.80 -21.71 -8.83
C PRO A 279 -1.42 -22.95 -9.63
N SER A 280 -0.29 -22.92 -10.32
CA SER A 280 0.40 -24.17 -10.63
C SER A 280 0.69 -24.80 -9.28
N HIS A 281 -0.18 -25.72 -8.88
CA HIS A 281 0.01 -26.72 -7.82
C HIS A 281 1.15 -27.70 -8.20
N SER A 282 2.26 -27.17 -8.71
CA SER A 282 3.33 -27.89 -9.38
C SER A 282 4.54 -26.95 -9.24
N GLU A 283 5.46 -27.11 -8.30
CA GLU A 283 6.25 -28.31 -8.02
C GLU A 283 6.57 -28.51 -6.53
N ARG A 284 6.16 -27.58 -5.63
CA ARG A 284 6.61 -27.63 -4.21
C ARG A 284 5.90 -28.68 -3.36
N ASN A 285 4.62 -28.95 -3.60
CA ASN A 285 3.93 -30.07 -2.94
C ASN A 285 4.21 -31.43 -3.61
N ILE A 286 4.62 -31.45 -4.88
CA ILE A 286 5.04 -32.69 -5.54
C ILE A 286 6.39 -33.14 -4.97
N LEU A 287 7.33 -32.21 -4.75
CA LEU A 287 8.62 -32.50 -4.13
C LEU A 287 8.57 -32.72 -2.60
N LEU A 288 7.52 -32.25 -1.91
CA LEU A 288 7.31 -32.51 -0.47
C LEU A 288 6.37 -33.70 -0.20
N GLU A 289 5.55 -34.14 -1.17
CA GLU A 289 4.83 -35.42 -1.11
C GLU A 289 5.64 -36.61 -1.65
N GLU A 290 6.74 -36.38 -2.38
CA GLU A 290 7.74 -37.40 -2.73
C GLU A 290 8.88 -37.51 -1.68
N GLY A 291 8.54 -37.35 -0.40
CA GLY A 291 9.25 -38.02 0.70
C GLY A 291 8.85 -39.51 0.72
N PRO A 292 9.76 -40.43 1.08
CA PRO A 292 9.82 -41.80 0.55
C PRO A 292 8.60 -42.65 0.94
N LYS A 293 7.54 -42.62 0.14
CA LYS A 293 6.42 -43.57 0.24
C LYS A 293 6.77 -44.97 -0.31
N GLY A 294 8.04 -45.22 -0.66
CA GLY A 294 8.51 -46.50 -1.20
C GLY A 294 9.07 -47.51 -0.21
N LEU A 295 9.14 -47.21 1.10
CA LEU A 295 9.77 -48.13 2.08
C LEU A 295 8.88 -48.53 3.28
N TYR A 296 7.77 -47.82 3.53
CA TYR A 296 6.86 -48.13 4.64
C TYR A 296 5.66 -49.01 4.27
N ASP A 297 5.30 -49.10 2.97
CA ASP A 297 4.21 -49.97 2.50
C ASP A 297 4.67 -51.41 2.18
N THR A 298 5.97 -51.64 1.99
CA THR A 298 6.53 -53.00 1.81
C THR A 298 6.59 -53.80 3.11
N ILE A 299 6.74 -53.14 4.27
CA ILE A 299 6.82 -53.85 5.56
C ILE A 299 5.43 -54.30 6.05
N LYS A 300 4.35 -53.62 5.65
CA LYS A 300 2.98 -54.04 6.01
C LYS A 300 2.39 -55.15 5.13
N MET A 301 2.99 -55.45 3.98
CA MET A 301 2.55 -56.59 3.15
C MET A 301 3.25 -57.92 3.49
N GLU A 302 4.37 -57.91 4.23
CA GLU A 302 5.04 -59.15 4.66
C GLU A 302 4.52 -59.72 5.99
N GLU A 303 3.88 -58.93 6.86
CA GLU A 303 3.31 -59.43 8.13
C GLU A 303 1.89 -60.04 8.00
N CYS A 304 1.30 -60.04 6.80
CA CYS A 304 -0.01 -60.66 6.57
C CYS A 304 0.07 -61.99 5.80
N LYS A 305 1.27 -62.59 5.71
CA LYS A 305 1.51 -63.87 5.03
C LYS A 305 2.51 -64.78 5.76
N GLY A 306 2.43 -64.82 7.08
CA GLY A 306 3.05 -65.83 7.95
C GLY A 306 1.99 -66.57 8.75
#